data_AF-A0A561VMH0-F1
#
_entry.id   AF-A0A561VMH0-F1
#
_cell.length_a   1.000
_cell.length_b   1.000
_cell.length_c   1.000
_cell.angle_alpha   90.00
_cell.angle_beta   90.00
_cell.angle_gamma   90.00
#
_symmetry.space_group_name_H-M   'P 1'
#
loop_
_entity.id
_entity.type
_entity.pdbx_description
1 polymer ?
#
loop_
_entity_poly.entity_id
_entity_poly.type
_entity_poly.pdbx_seq_one_letter_code
_entity_poly.pdbx_strand_id
1 'polypeptide(L)'
;MLARDDVAVRPAPAVWSPLEYACHVRDVFVVFADRATLMLTEDGPRFADWDQDAAAIAGRYWEQDPHRVAEELAEQGSHLSAVFAAVPPQSWARTGLRSNGSSFTVDSLGRYLLHDVVHHVADVSG
;
A
#
# COMPACT_ATOMS: atom_id res chain seq x y z
N MET A 1 -17.07 -0.17 -3.51
CA MET A 1 -17.37 -1.42 -4.24
C MET A 1 -17.06 -1.17 -5.71
N LEU A 2 -15.97 -1.73 -6.23
CA LEU A 2 -15.45 -1.49 -7.59
C LEU A 2 -16.40 -1.95 -8.73
N ALA A 3 -17.56 -2.49 -8.39
CA ALA A 3 -18.59 -2.96 -9.32
C ALA A 3 -19.54 -1.84 -9.80
N ARG A 4 -19.25 -0.56 -9.50
CA ARG A 4 -20.03 0.57 -10.01
C ARG A 4 -19.44 1.04 -11.34
N ASP A 5 -20.30 1.43 -12.28
CA ASP A 5 -19.87 1.81 -13.63
C ASP A 5 -19.00 3.08 -13.69
N ASP A 6 -19.01 3.90 -12.63
CA ASP A 6 -18.33 5.19 -12.54
C ASP A 6 -16.98 5.14 -11.79
N VAL A 7 -16.47 3.95 -11.43
CA VAL A 7 -15.23 3.82 -10.64
C VAL A 7 -13.98 4.38 -11.31
N ALA A 8 -13.97 4.48 -12.64
CA ALA A 8 -12.90 5.10 -13.41
C ALA A 8 -13.06 6.63 -13.54
N VAL A 9 -14.19 7.20 -13.13
CA VAL A 9 -14.48 8.62 -13.25
C VAL A 9 -13.87 9.37 -12.06
N ARG A 10 -13.00 10.34 -12.36
CA ARG A 10 -12.47 11.26 -11.35
C ARG A 10 -13.56 12.26 -10.93
N PRO A 11 -13.81 12.46 -9.63
CA PRO A 11 -14.81 13.43 -9.16
C PRO A 11 -14.36 14.88 -9.39
N ALA A 12 -13.04 15.12 -9.44
CA ALA A 12 -12.43 16.39 -9.81
C ALA A 12 -11.07 16.14 -10.49
N PRO A 13 -10.54 17.07 -11.32
CA PRO A 13 -9.30 16.84 -12.06
C PRO A 13 -8.09 16.44 -11.20
N ALA A 14 -8.01 16.99 -9.97
CA ALA A 14 -6.93 16.76 -9.02
C ALA A 14 -7.22 15.62 -8.00
N VAL A 15 -8.38 14.97 -8.11
CA VAL A 15 -8.78 13.88 -7.20
C VAL A 15 -8.82 12.59 -8.00
N TRP A 16 -8.13 11.56 -7.52
CA TRP A 16 -8.13 10.25 -8.14
C TRP A 16 -9.52 9.63 -8.15
N SER A 17 -9.78 8.78 -9.16
CA SER A 17 -11.01 8.01 -9.20
C SER A 17 -10.98 6.88 -8.16
N PRO A 18 -12.14 6.30 -7.79
CA PRO A 18 -12.17 5.12 -6.93
C PRO A 18 -11.31 3.94 -7.43
N LEU A 19 -11.20 3.74 -8.74
CA LEU A 19 -10.32 2.73 -9.36
C LEU A 19 -8.85 3.04 -9.12
N GLU A 20 -8.44 4.30 -9.28
CA GLU A 20 -7.06 4.74 -9.06
C GLU A 20 -6.67 4.61 -7.58
N TYR A 21 -7.57 4.96 -6.65
CA TYR A 21 -7.37 4.70 -5.23
C TYR A 21 -7.26 3.21 -4.91
N ALA A 22 -8.06 2.35 -5.55
CA ALA A 22 -7.96 0.91 -5.33
C ALA A 22 -6.62 0.33 -5.84
N CYS A 23 -6.13 0.79 -7.00
CA CYS A 23 -4.80 0.45 -7.48
C CYS A 23 -3.72 0.90 -6.51
N HIS A 24 -3.83 2.13 -6.00
CA HIS A 24 -2.90 2.67 -5.01
C HIS A 24 -2.85 1.83 -3.74
N VAL A 25 -4.00 1.49 -3.16
CA VAL A 25 -4.03 0.68 -1.92
C VAL A 25 -3.49 -0.73 -2.17
N ARG A 26 -3.74 -1.34 -3.34
CA ARG A 26 -3.13 -2.62 -3.72
C ARG A 26 -1.60 -2.51 -3.71
N ASP A 27 -1.06 -1.47 -4.33
CA ASP A 27 0.39 -1.28 -4.43
C ASP A 27 1.01 -0.91 -3.07
N VAL A 28 0.30 -0.16 -2.22
CA VAL A 28 0.67 0.06 -0.80
C VAL A 28 0.82 -1.28 -0.08
N PHE A 29 -0.10 -2.24 -0.27
CA PHE A 29 0.02 -3.56 0.35
C PHE A 29 1.27 -4.30 -0.09
N VAL A 30 1.58 -4.29 -1.40
CA VAL A 30 2.80 -4.90 -1.94
C VAL A 30 4.05 -4.27 -1.34
N VAL A 31 4.16 -2.93 -1.42
CA VAL A 31 5.33 -2.18 -0.95
C VAL A 31 5.58 -2.39 0.54
N PHE A 32 4.53 -2.43 1.37
CA PHE A 32 4.69 -2.63 2.81
C PHE A 32 4.99 -4.09 3.18
N ALA A 33 4.46 -5.07 2.45
CA ALA A 33 4.81 -6.48 2.63
C ALA A 33 6.29 -6.73 2.35
N ASP A 34 6.80 -6.16 1.26
CA ASP A 34 8.21 -6.24 0.88
C ASP A 34 9.12 -5.59 1.93
N ARG A 35 8.78 -4.38 2.38
CA ARG A 35 9.54 -3.67 3.42
C ARG A 35 9.55 -4.43 4.74
N ALA A 36 8.41 -4.96 5.17
CA ALA A 36 8.34 -5.79 6.38
C ALA A 36 9.20 -7.05 6.23
N THR A 37 9.13 -7.73 5.08
CA THR A 37 9.94 -8.91 4.79
C THR A 37 11.43 -8.61 4.84
N LEU A 38 11.89 -7.52 4.22
CA LEU A 38 13.27 -7.06 4.32
C LEU A 38 13.67 -6.84 5.78
N MET A 39 12.86 -6.11 6.55
CA MET A 39 13.14 -5.84 7.97
C MET A 39 13.20 -7.10 8.83
N LEU A 40 12.50 -8.18 8.46
CA LEU A 40 12.53 -9.46 9.17
C LEU A 40 13.69 -10.35 8.76
N THR A 41 14.21 -10.22 7.54
CA THR A 41 15.21 -11.13 6.96
C THR A 41 16.61 -10.53 6.88
N GLU A 42 16.74 -9.21 6.91
CA GLU A 42 18.00 -8.49 6.81
C GLU A 42 18.23 -7.58 8.03
N ASP A 43 19.48 -7.37 8.41
CA ASP A 43 19.86 -6.46 9.49
C ASP A 43 20.09 -5.04 8.96
N GLY A 44 19.25 -4.10 9.41
CA GLY A 44 19.31 -2.69 9.00
C GLY A 44 19.06 -2.43 7.51
N PRO A 45 18.05 -3.06 6.87
CA PRO A 45 17.79 -2.89 5.45
C PRO A 45 17.47 -1.45 5.10
N ARG A 46 17.81 -1.10 3.85
CA ARG A 46 17.42 0.15 3.23
C ARG A 46 16.41 -0.12 2.13
N PHE A 47 15.31 0.60 2.12
CA PHE A 47 14.31 0.50 1.07
C PHE A 47 14.04 1.88 0.45
N ALA A 48 13.69 1.88 -0.83
CA ALA A 48 13.42 3.09 -1.56
C ALA A 48 12.18 3.81 -1.00
N ASP A 49 12.23 5.14 -1.03
CA ASP A 49 11.01 5.94 -1.02
C ASP A 49 10.19 5.64 -2.27
N TRP A 50 8.87 5.66 -2.13
CA TRP A 50 7.95 5.28 -3.20
C TRP A 50 7.04 6.45 -3.50
N ASP A 51 7.11 6.94 -4.73
CA ASP A 51 6.29 8.02 -5.24
C ASP A 51 5.00 7.44 -5.83
N GLN A 52 3.90 7.65 -5.10
CA GLN A 52 2.58 7.16 -5.46
C GLN A 52 2.03 7.77 -6.76
N ASP A 53 2.36 9.04 -7.04
CA ASP A 53 1.88 9.74 -8.24
C ASP A 53 2.63 9.21 -9.47
N ALA A 54 3.94 9.02 -9.34
CA ALA A 54 4.74 8.38 -10.36
C ALA A 54 4.29 6.93 -10.62
N ALA A 55 3.95 6.18 -9.57
CA ALA A 55 3.43 4.82 -9.69
C ALA A 55 2.07 4.78 -10.40
N ALA A 56 1.15 5.69 -10.06
CA ALA A 56 -0.16 5.78 -10.71
C ALA A 56 -0.04 6.07 -12.21
N ILE A 57 0.89 6.96 -12.60
CA ILE A 57 1.17 7.28 -14.00
C ILE A 57 1.82 6.09 -14.72
N ALA A 58 2.88 5.52 -14.15
CA ALA A 58 3.62 4.43 -14.76
C ALA A 58 2.74 3.17 -14.91
N GLY A 59 1.90 2.88 -13.92
CA GLY A 59 0.96 1.77 -13.91
C GLY A 59 -0.33 2.03 -14.67
N ARG A 60 -0.52 3.23 -15.24
CA ARG A 60 -1.75 3.69 -15.92
C ARG A 60 -3.01 3.29 -15.17
N TYR A 61 -3.11 3.68 -13.89
CA TYR A 61 -4.18 3.21 -13.01
C TYR A 61 -5.59 3.44 -13.58
N TRP A 62 -5.79 4.54 -14.32
CA TRP A 62 -7.06 4.85 -14.98
C TRP A 62 -7.49 3.87 -16.09
N GLU A 63 -6.59 3.00 -16.57
CA GLU A 63 -6.87 2.00 -17.63
C GLU A 63 -6.98 0.57 -17.10
N GLN A 64 -6.75 0.35 -15.80
CA GLN A 64 -6.77 -1.01 -15.25
C GLN A 64 -8.20 -1.55 -15.17
N ASP A 65 -8.34 -2.88 -15.30
CA ASP A 65 -9.63 -3.55 -15.16
C ASP A 65 -10.09 -3.54 -13.69
N PRO A 66 -11.23 -2.89 -13.35
CA PRO A 66 -11.70 -2.82 -11.97
C PRO A 66 -11.93 -4.18 -11.30
N HIS A 67 -12.34 -5.20 -12.05
CA HIS A 67 -12.55 -6.54 -11.50
C HIS A 67 -11.22 -7.17 -11.10
N ARG A 68 -10.24 -7.09 -11.97
CA ARG A 68 -8.89 -7.58 -11.70
C ARG A 68 -8.24 -6.83 -10.54
N VAL A 69 -8.38 -5.50 -10.48
CA VAL A 69 -7.86 -4.69 -9.37
C VAL A 69 -8.51 -5.09 -8.05
N ALA A 70 -9.81 -5.41 -8.03
CA ALA A 70 -10.49 -5.86 -6.82
C ALA A 70 -9.95 -7.21 -6.31
N GLU A 71 -9.71 -8.16 -7.22
CA GLU A 71 -9.12 -9.47 -6.89
C GLU A 71 -7.70 -9.32 -6.35
N GLU A 72 -6.85 -8.58 -7.06
CA GLU A 72 -5.47 -8.34 -6.66
C GLU A 72 -5.41 -7.58 -5.33
N LEU A 73 -6.26 -6.57 -5.11
CA LEU A 73 -6.33 -5.85 -3.84
C LEU A 73 -6.63 -6.80 -2.66
N ALA A 74 -7.57 -7.73 -2.83
CA ALA A 74 -7.91 -8.71 -1.80
C ALA A 74 -6.77 -9.71 -1.57
N GLU A 75 -6.11 -10.17 -2.63
CA GLU A 75 -4.96 -11.05 -2.56
C GLU A 75 -3.79 -10.39 -1.83
N GLN A 76 -3.40 -9.18 -2.23
CA GLN A 76 -2.28 -8.45 -1.63
C GLN A 76 -2.57 -8.05 -0.19
N GLY A 77 -3.82 -7.70 0.13
CA GLY A 77 -4.23 -7.46 1.52
C GLY A 77 -4.09 -8.71 2.40
N SER A 78 -4.46 -9.87 1.86
CA SER A 78 -4.30 -11.16 2.54
C SER A 78 -2.83 -11.52 2.73
N HIS A 79 -2.00 -11.30 1.71
CA HIS A 79 -0.55 -11.54 1.78
C HIS A 79 0.10 -10.66 2.86
N LEU A 80 -0.17 -9.36 2.83
CA LEU A 80 0.32 -8.40 3.83
C LEU A 80 -0.08 -8.80 5.25
N SER A 81 -1.35 -9.18 5.43
CA SER A 81 -1.85 -9.66 6.71
C SER A 81 -1.08 -10.89 7.20
N ALA A 82 -0.80 -11.84 6.31
CA ALA A 82 -0.01 -13.03 6.65
C ALA A 82 1.43 -12.68 7.04
N VAL A 83 2.08 -11.74 6.35
CA VAL A 83 3.43 -11.26 6.70
C VAL A 83 3.45 -10.69 8.12
N PHE A 84 2.52 -9.79 8.46
CA PHE A 84 2.46 -9.20 9.80
C PHE A 84 2.05 -10.22 10.88
N ALA A 85 1.17 -11.17 10.57
CA ALA A 85 0.77 -12.23 11.49
C ALA A 85 1.93 -13.19 11.82
N ALA A 86 2.88 -13.35 10.91
CA ALA A 86 4.05 -14.21 11.09
C ALA A 86 5.20 -13.54 11.87
N VAL A 87 5.09 -12.24 12.22
CA VAL A 87 6.16 -11.52 12.92
C VAL A 87 6.38 -12.09 14.34
N PRO A 88 7.58 -12.64 14.64
CA PRO A 88 7.88 -13.10 15.99
C PRO A 88 7.84 -11.94 17.00
N PRO A 89 7.40 -12.16 18.25
CA PRO A 89 7.31 -11.10 19.27
C PRO A 89 8.59 -10.27 19.45
N GLN A 90 9.76 -10.90 19.32
CA GLN A 90 11.07 -10.26 19.43
C GLN A 90 11.48 -9.42 18.21
N SER A 91 10.83 -9.61 17.06
CA SER A 91 11.21 -8.98 15.80
C SER A 91 10.49 -7.65 15.55
N TRP A 92 9.49 -7.28 16.36
CA TRP A 92 8.75 -6.02 16.21
C TRP A 92 9.63 -4.76 16.33
N ALA A 93 10.75 -4.86 17.05
CA ALA A 93 11.72 -3.77 17.24
C ALA A 93 12.79 -3.70 16.14
N ARG A 94 12.82 -4.65 15.19
CA ARG A 94 13.77 -4.61 14.06
C ARG A 94 13.54 -3.35 13.22
N THR A 95 14.64 -2.75 12.77
CA THR A 95 14.63 -1.45 12.13
C THR A 95 14.88 -1.53 10.62
N GLY A 96 14.39 -0.53 9.90
CA GLY A 96 14.65 -0.33 8.48
C GLY A 96 14.68 1.16 8.15
N LEU A 97 15.46 1.53 7.14
CA LEU A 97 15.68 2.92 6.74
C LEU A 97 15.12 3.16 5.35
N ARG A 98 14.16 4.07 5.23
CA ARG A 98 13.70 4.57 3.95
C ARG A 98 14.73 5.52 3.35
N SER A 99 14.91 5.52 2.03
CA SER A 99 15.94 6.32 1.36
C SER A 99 15.81 7.84 1.57
N ASN A 100 14.64 8.33 1.98
CA ASN A 100 14.42 9.73 2.37
C ASN A 100 14.85 10.06 3.83
N GLY A 101 15.50 9.12 4.53
CA GLY A 101 16.04 9.30 5.87
C GLY A 101 15.08 8.94 7.01
N SER A 102 13.84 8.56 6.70
CA SER A 102 12.89 8.09 7.71
C SER A 102 13.27 6.69 8.21
N SER A 103 13.37 6.52 9.54
CA SER A 103 13.62 5.22 10.19
C SER A 103 12.33 4.65 10.76
N PHE A 104 12.12 3.36 10.59
CA PHE A 104 10.97 2.63 11.12
C PHE A 104 11.42 1.43 11.93
N THR A 105 10.60 1.04 12.92
CA THR A 105 10.55 -0.34 13.43
C THR A 105 9.45 -1.09 12.67
N VAL A 106 9.42 -2.43 12.74
CA VAL A 106 8.31 -3.22 12.15
C VAL A 106 6.97 -2.77 12.74
N ASP A 107 6.93 -2.44 14.03
CA ASP A 107 5.76 -1.90 14.72
C ASP A 107 5.34 -0.52 14.17
N SER A 108 6.26 0.44 14.06
CA SER A 108 5.91 1.78 13.57
C SER A 108 5.55 1.77 12.09
N LEU A 109 6.15 0.86 11.30
CA LEU A 109 5.79 0.64 9.91
C LEU A 109 4.35 0.12 9.79
N GLY A 110 3.95 -0.87 10.60
CA GLY A 110 2.58 -1.40 10.62
C GLY A 110 1.54 -0.37 11.05
N ARG A 111 1.85 0.48 12.03
CA ARG A 111 0.97 1.60 12.43
C ARG A 111 0.84 2.65 11.33
N TYR A 112 1.94 2.98 10.66
CA TYR A 112 1.94 3.91 9.55
C TYR A 112 1.10 3.40 8.37
N LEU A 113 1.22 2.11 8.04
CA LEU A 113 0.36 1.44 7.06
C LEU A 113 -1.12 1.56 7.41
N LEU A 114 -1.50 1.24 8.66
CA LEU A 114 -2.91 1.30 9.08
C LEU A 114 -3.48 2.71 8.95
N HIS A 115 -2.71 3.72 9.34
CA HIS A 115 -3.09 5.11 9.13
C HIS A 115 -3.35 5.38 7.64
N ASP A 116 -2.40 5.03 6.76
CA ASP A 116 -2.49 5.26 5.31
C ASP A 116 -3.75 4.64 4.68
N VAL A 117 -4.02 3.36 4.99
CA VAL A 117 -5.17 2.63 4.46
C VAL A 117 -6.49 3.23 4.97
N VAL A 118 -6.58 3.61 6.25
CA VAL A 118 -7.79 4.24 6.81
C VAL A 118 -8.06 5.58 6.14
N HIS A 119 -7.02 6.38 5.90
CA HIS A 119 -7.13 7.64 5.17
C HIS A 119 -7.67 7.42 3.75
N HIS A 120 -7.14 6.46 3.01
CA HIS A 120 -7.59 6.20 1.64
C HIS A 120 -9.00 5.59 1.53
N VAL A 121 -9.44 4.81 2.53
CA VAL A 121 -10.84 4.36 2.59
C VAL A 121 -11.79 5.55 2.74
N ALA A 122 -11.40 6.58 3.51
CA ALA A 122 -12.18 7.80 3.63
C ALA A 122 -12.20 8.59 2.31
N ASP A 123 -11.07 8.65 1.58
CA ASP A 123 -10.96 9.35 0.30
C ASP A 123 -11.88 8.76 -0.78
N VAL A 124 -12.13 7.44 -0.76
CA VAL A 124 -13.05 6.76 -1.71
C VAL A 124 -14.53 7.05 -1.41
N SER A 125 -14.86 7.52 -0.20
CA SER A 125 -16.24 7.74 0.25
C SER A 125 -16.68 9.20 0.24
N GLY A 126 -15.76 10.14 -0.05
CA GLY A 126 -16.02 11.58 -0.16
C GLY A 126 -16.39 12.00 -1.59
#